data_AF-A0A1E1XJJ1-F1
#
_entry.id   AF-A0A1E1XJJ1-F1
#
_cell.length_a   1.000
_cell.length_b   1.000
_cell.length_c   1.000
_cell.angle_alpha   90.00
_cell.angle_beta   90.00
_cell.angle_gamma   90.00
#
_symmetry.space_group_name_H-M   'P 1'
#
loop_
_entity.id
_entity.type
_entity.pdbx_description
1 polymer ?
#
loop_
_entity_poly.entity_id
_entity_poly.type
_entity_poly.pdbx_seq_one_letter_code
_entity_poly.pdbx_strand_id
1 'polypeptide(L)'
;ETYSNGGRRYYMFGLPIWTFTRSPRDAITPGMHPGECWAFRGSQGHLVIKLSQRIRVTAVSVEHIARSLVSSGHTSSAPRDFQIWGLESETDSSGRLLGSYTYEADGDPLQYFIIQTPEPAIYNYVEMKILSNHGNLDYPCLYRLRIHGEPAS
;
A
#
# COMPACT_ATOMS: atom_id res chain seq x y z
N GLU A 1 -6.42 -5.34 9.28
CA GLU A 1 -5.43 -6.05 10.12
C GLU A 1 -4.46 -6.84 9.25
N THR A 2 -3.18 -6.93 9.64
CA THR A 2 -2.14 -7.67 8.90
C THR A 2 -2.49 -9.15 8.76
N TYR A 3 -2.34 -9.68 7.55
CA TYR A 3 -2.50 -11.09 7.24
C TYR A 3 -1.19 -11.82 7.56
N SER A 4 -1.22 -12.72 8.54
CA SER A 4 -0.05 -13.46 9.03
C SER A 4 0.01 -14.92 8.57
N ASN A 5 -1.04 -15.42 7.92
CA ASN A 5 -1.07 -16.78 7.39
C ASN A 5 -0.04 -16.90 6.25
N GLY A 6 0.79 -17.95 6.29
CA GLY A 6 1.92 -18.11 5.35
C GLY A 6 3.23 -17.40 5.77
N GLY A 7 3.27 -16.77 6.95
CA GLY A 7 4.50 -16.20 7.50
C GLY A 7 5.62 -17.25 7.69
N ARG A 8 6.88 -16.84 7.44
CA ARG A 8 8.04 -17.74 7.53
C ARG A 8 8.26 -18.16 8.99
N ARG A 9 8.22 -19.47 9.25
CA ARG A 9 8.51 -20.04 10.58
C ARG A 9 9.99 -20.36 10.71
N TYR A 10 10.60 -19.89 11.78
CA TYR A 10 11.97 -20.20 12.16
C TYR A 10 11.97 -21.28 13.23
N TYR A 11 12.83 -22.27 13.06
CA TYR A 11 12.92 -23.44 13.92
C TYR A 11 14.32 -23.53 14.54
N MET A 12 14.39 -23.92 15.81
CA MET A 12 15.62 -24.30 16.48
C MET A 12 15.42 -25.67 17.11
N PHE A 13 16.28 -26.64 16.80
CA PHE A 13 16.14 -28.04 17.22
C PHE A 13 14.77 -28.67 16.87
N GLY A 14 14.19 -28.30 15.71
CA GLY A 14 12.87 -28.79 15.28
C GLY A 14 11.67 -28.13 15.96
N LEU A 15 11.89 -27.22 16.91
CA LEU A 15 10.83 -26.47 17.59
C LEU A 15 10.66 -25.07 16.96
N PRO A 16 9.43 -24.62 16.67
CA PRO A 16 9.19 -23.29 16.13
C PRO A 16 9.47 -22.23 17.19
N ILE A 17 10.43 -21.34 16.94
CA ILE A 17 10.82 -20.27 17.87
C ILE A 17 10.24 -18.91 17.51
N TRP A 18 9.98 -18.66 16.22
CA TRP A 18 9.45 -17.38 15.76
C TRP A 18 8.73 -17.52 14.42
N THR A 19 7.69 -16.70 14.20
CA THR A 19 7.02 -16.59 12.89
C THR A 19 7.18 -15.16 12.39
N PHE A 20 7.82 -14.99 11.25
CA PHE A 20 8.02 -13.70 10.63
C PHE A 20 6.84 -13.32 9.75
N THR A 21 6.25 -12.16 10.03
CA THR A 21 5.14 -11.58 9.29
C THR A 21 5.54 -10.19 8.81
N ARG A 22 5.16 -9.85 7.59
CA ARG A 22 5.35 -8.51 7.03
C ARG A 22 4.46 -7.51 7.74
N SER A 23 4.94 -6.28 7.90
CA SER A 23 4.23 -5.22 8.62
C SER A 23 3.82 -4.11 7.65
N PRO A 24 2.88 -3.22 8.03
CA PRO A 24 2.54 -2.07 7.21
C PRO A 24 3.74 -1.18 6.83
N ARG A 25 4.84 -1.24 7.60
CA ARG A 25 6.07 -0.51 7.30
C ARG A 25 6.75 -0.98 6.01
N ASP A 26 6.55 -2.22 5.60
CA ASP A 26 7.11 -2.74 4.34
C ASP A 26 6.57 -1.93 3.15
N ALA A 27 5.30 -1.47 3.19
CA ALA A 27 4.69 -0.65 2.15
C ALA A 27 5.34 0.73 1.93
N ILE A 28 6.20 1.19 2.85
CA ILE A 28 6.94 2.46 2.73
C ILE A 28 8.46 2.26 2.73
N THR A 29 8.93 1.01 2.76
CA THR A 29 10.34 0.65 2.78
C THR A 29 10.77 0.16 1.40
N PRO A 30 12.01 0.42 0.95
CA PRO A 30 12.51 -0.19 -0.29
C PRO A 30 12.59 -1.72 -0.15
N GLY A 31 11.99 -2.45 -1.09
CA GLY A 31 12.01 -3.91 -1.17
C GLY A 31 10.97 -4.36 -2.20
N MET A 32 11.37 -5.15 -3.20
CA MET A 32 10.51 -5.56 -4.32
C MET A 32 10.68 -7.04 -4.68
N HIS A 33 11.27 -7.85 -3.79
CA HIS A 33 11.33 -9.29 -4.03
C HIS A 33 9.98 -9.94 -3.74
N PRO A 34 9.62 -11.04 -4.42
CA PRO A 34 8.39 -11.77 -4.12
C PRO A 34 8.23 -12.08 -2.62
N GLY A 35 7.12 -11.60 -2.02
CA GLY A 35 6.82 -11.77 -0.60
C GLY A 35 7.33 -10.66 0.33
N GLU A 36 7.92 -9.59 -0.23
CA GLU A 36 8.31 -8.38 0.51
C GLU A 36 7.20 -7.32 0.53
N CYS A 37 5.94 -7.75 0.65
CA CYS A 37 4.78 -6.86 0.65
C CYS A 37 3.99 -6.95 1.95
N TRP A 38 3.27 -5.88 2.27
CA TRP A 38 2.32 -5.89 3.38
C TRP A 38 1.00 -6.52 2.91
N ALA A 39 0.69 -7.69 3.48
CA ALA A 39 -0.58 -8.37 3.27
C ALA A 39 -1.57 -8.03 4.39
N PHE A 40 -2.85 -7.89 4.07
CA PHE A 40 -3.92 -7.66 5.04
C PHE A 40 -5.15 -8.52 4.76
N ARG A 41 -5.90 -8.85 5.82
CA ARG A 41 -7.08 -9.73 5.73
C ARG A 41 -8.23 -9.03 4.99
N GLY A 42 -8.97 -9.80 4.19
CA GLY A 42 -10.17 -9.34 3.49
C GLY A 42 -9.86 -8.86 2.08
N SER A 43 -10.73 -8.03 1.50
CA SER A 43 -10.52 -7.38 0.19
C SER A 43 -10.32 -5.87 0.31
N GLN A 44 -10.49 -5.33 1.52
CA GLN A 44 -10.45 -3.91 1.82
C GLN A 44 -9.52 -3.64 3.00
N GLY A 45 -8.86 -2.49 2.99
CA GLY A 45 -7.92 -2.10 4.02
C GLY A 45 -7.56 -0.63 3.92
N HIS A 46 -6.87 -0.12 4.93
CA HIS A 46 -6.39 1.25 4.94
C HIS A 46 -4.97 1.32 5.50
N LEU A 47 -4.19 2.26 5.00
CA LEU A 47 -2.84 2.57 5.45
C LEU A 47 -2.73 4.07 5.66
N VAL A 48 -2.53 4.49 6.91
CA VAL A 48 -2.25 5.88 7.27
C VAL A 48 -0.74 6.08 7.39
N ILE A 49 -0.21 7.08 6.70
CA ILE A 49 1.21 7.42 6.70
C ILE A 49 1.36 8.84 7.23
N LYS A 50 2.16 8.99 8.29
CA LYS A 50 2.72 10.28 8.67
C LYS A 50 3.91 10.60 7.76
N LEU A 51 3.81 11.68 7.01
CA LEU A 51 4.86 12.14 6.10
C LEU A 51 6.06 12.69 6.89
N SER A 52 7.24 12.72 6.26
CA SER A 52 8.45 13.32 6.84
C SER A 52 8.32 14.82 7.03
N GLN A 53 7.46 15.46 6.24
CA GLN A 53 7.20 16.90 6.24
C GLN A 53 5.79 17.16 5.73
N ARG A 54 5.26 18.35 6.06
CA ARG A 54 3.99 18.83 5.53
C ARG A 54 4.14 19.20 4.06
N ILE A 55 3.31 18.64 3.19
CA ILE A 55 3.36 18.89 1.74
C ILE A 55 1.96 19.15 1.16
N ARG A 56 1.92 19.91 0.08
CA ARG A 56 0.81 19.87 -0.88
C ARG A 56 0.98 18.62 -1.73
N VAL A 57 0.13 17.61 -1.52
CA VAL A 57 0.21 16.33 -2.23
C VAL A 57 -0.16 16.53 -3.70
N THR A 58 0.74 16.19 -4.62
CA THR A 58 0.54 16.37 -6.07
C THR A 58 0.30 15.05 -6.79
N ALA A 59 0.85 13.95 -6.27
CA ALA A 59 0.67 12.62 -6.84
C ALA A 59 1.01 11.52 -5.84
N VAL A 60 0.66 10.28 -6.21
CA VAL A 60 1.15 9.08 -5.55
C VAL A 60 1.72 8.10 -6.57
N SER A 61 2.62 7.22 -6.14
CA SER A 61 2.98 6.03 -6.91
C SER A 61 2.68 4.77 -6.13
N VAL A 62 2.08 3.82 -6.82
CA VAL A 62 1.83 2.47 -6.30
C VAL A 62 2.68 1.52 -7.12
N GLU A 63 3.40 0.65 -6.41
CA GLU A 63 4.26 -0.35 -7.01
C GLU A 63 3.80 -1.74 -6.59
N HIS A 64 3.88 -2.69 -7.51
CA HIS A 64 3.70 -4.12 -7.27
C HIS A 64 4.76 -4.89 -8.04
N ILE A 65 5.03 -6.15 -7.68
CA ILE A 65 5.95 -7.00 -8.44
C ILE A 65 5.43 -7.24 -9.87
N ALA A 66 6.36 -7.31 -10.82
CA ALA A 66 6.06 -7.63 -12.20
C ALA A 66 5.49 -9.04 -12.34
N ARG A 67 4.53 -9.21 -13.24
CA ARG A 67 3.89 -10.51 -13.55
C ARG A 67 4.90 -11.61 -13.90
N SER A 68 5.98 -11.25 -14.59
CA SER A 68 7.06 -12.17 -14.97
C SER A 68 7.84 -12.77 -13.79
N LEU A 69 7.73 -12.18 -12.60
CA LEU A 69 8.38 -12.66 -11.37
C LEU A 69 7.48 -13.57 -10.54
N VAL A 70 6.21 -13.75 -10.94
CA VAL A 70 5.24 -14.58 -10.22
C VAL A 70 5.15 -15.96 -10.87
N SER A 71 5.35 -17.02 -10.09
CA SER A 71 5.30 -18.40 -10.59
C SER A 71 3.95 -18.80 -11.19
N SER A 72 2.84 -18.27 -10.65
CA SER A 72 1.49 -18.49 -11.20
C SER A 72 1.21 -17.65 -12.45
N GLY A 73 2.07 -16.68 -12.76
CA GLY A 73 1.90 -15.77 -13.89
C GLY A 73 0.72 -14.80 -13.73
N HIS A 74 0.20 -14.56 -12.53
CA HIS A 74 -0.82 -13.54 -12.27
C HIS A 74 -0.62 -12.83 -10.92
N THR A 75 -0.91 -11.53 -10.87
CA THR A 75 -0.78 -10.65 -9.69
C THR A 75 -2.13 -10.36 -9.03
N SER A 76 -2.96 -11.41 -8.83
CA SER A 76 -4.33 -11.28 -8.33
C SER A 76 -4.45 -10.67 -6.92
N SER A 77 -3.37 -10.70 -6.13
CA SER A 77 -3.29 -10.05 -4.81
C SER A 77 -2.95 -8.56 -4.89
N ALA A 78 -2.61 -8.01 -6.06
CA ALA A 78 -2.35 -6.59 -6.19
C ALA A 78 -3.62 -5.78 -5.82
N PRO A 79 -3.47 -4.63 -5.14
CA PRO A 79 -4.56 -3.68 -4.99
C PRO A 79 -5.12 -3.31 -6.36
N ARG A 80 -6.44 -3.12 -6.45
CA ARG A 80 -7.11 -2.69 -7.67
C ARG A 80 -7.64 -1.29 -7.49
N ASP A 81 -8.83 -1.14 -6.91
CA ASP A 81 -9.42 0.17 -6.70
C ASP A 81 -8.98 0.72 -5.35
N PHE A 82 -8.53 1.97 -5.34
CA PHE A 82 -8.08 2.63 -4.12
C PHE A 82 -8.35 4.13 -4.15
N GLN A 83 -8.32 4.73 -2.96
CA GLN A 83 -8.48 6.16 -2.76
C GLN A 83 -7.33 6.72 -1.95
N ILE A 84 -7.00 7.97 -2.19
CA ILE A 84 -6.02 8.73 -1.42
C ILE A 84 -6.75 9.86 -0.70
N TRP A 85 -6.51 9.98 0.60
CA TRP A 85 -7.12 10.95 1.48
C TRP A 85 -6.05 11.74 2.22
N GLY A 86 -6.26 13.05 2.36
CA GLY A 86 -5.43 13.90 3.21
C GLY A 86 -6.07 14.06 4.58
N LEU A 87 -5.27 13.89 5.63
CA LEU A 87 -5.72 13.97 7.03
C LEU A 87 -5.01 15.09 7.77
N GLU A 88 -5.72 15.79 8.66
CA GLU A 88 -5.12 16.81 9.53
C GLU A 88 -4.34 16.19 10.70
N SER A 89 -4.79 15.03 11.18
CA SER A 89 -4.17 14.28 12.27
C SER A 89 -4.35 12.77 12.07
N GLU A 90 -3.67 11.95 12.88
CA GLU A 90 -3.75 10.49 12.82
C GLU A 90 -5.17 9.96 13.11
N THR A 91 -5.94 10.66 13.95
CA THR A 91 -7.29 10.26 14.37
C THR A 91 -8.39 11.03 13.63
N ASP A 92 -8.04 11.74 12.56
CA ASP A 92 -9.00 12.50 11.76
C ASP A 92 -9.93 11.56 10.98
N SER A 93 -11.17 11.45 11.46
CA SER A 93 -12.23 10.68 10.81
C SER A 93 -12.88 11.41 9.63
N SER A 94 -12.59 12.71 9.47
CA SER A 94 -13.21 13.63 8.50
C SER A 94 -12.31 13.98 7.32
N GLY A 95 -11.26 13.18 7.09
CA GLY A 95 -10.27 13.38 6.03
C GLY A 95 -10.84 13.79 4.68
N ARG A 96 -10.03 14.46 3.87
CA ARG A 96 -10.45 14.95 2.54
C ARG A 96 -9.99 14.01 1.44
N LEU A 97 -10.93 13.55 0.61
CA LEU A 97 -10.62 12.76 -0.57
C LEU A 97 -9.78 13.60 -1.54
N LEU A 98 -8.61 13.09 -1.92
CA LEU A 98 -7.69 13.69 -2.88
C LEU A 98 -7.85 13.08 -4.29
N GLY A 99 -8.26 11.82 -4.36
CA GLY A 99 -8.63 11.16 -5.62
C GLY A 99 -8.94 9.68 -5.47
N SER A 100 -9.55 9.13 -6.52
CA SER A 100 -9.87 7.69 -6.66
C SER A 100 -9.22 7.14 -7.91
N TYR A 101 -8.63 5.95 -7.80
CA TYR A 101 -7.79 5.36 -8.83
C TYR A 101 -7.97 3.84 -8.92
N THR A 102 -7.53 3.28 -10.05
CA THR A 102 -7.44 1.84 -10.28
C THR A 102 -6.02 1.50 -10.68
N TYR A 103 -5.40 0.56 -9.98
CA TYR A 103 -4.09 0.00 -10.34
C TYR A 103 -4.28 -1.14 -11.35
N GLU A 104 -3.53 -1.10 -12.45
CA GLU A 104 -3.64 -2.08 -13.53
C GLU A 104 -2.65 -3.25 -13.32
N ALA A 105 -3.15 -4.44 -12.98
CA ALA A 105 -2.30 -5.61 -12.70
C ALA A 105 -1.46 -6.08 -13.91
N ASP A 106 -1.97 -5.86 -15.12
CA ASP A 106 -1.29 -6.20 -16.39
C ASP A 106 -0.48 -5.04 -16.97
N GLY A 107 -0.49 -3.86 -16.32
CA GLY A 107 0.28 -2.69 -16.72
C GLY A 107 1.71 -2.69 -16.19
N ASP A 108 2.34 -1.52 -16.20
CA ASP A 108 3.67 -1.34 -15.62
C ASP A 108 3.67 -1.64 -14.10
N PRO A 109 4.72 -2.28 -13.56
CA PRO A 109 4.80 -2.59 -12.13
C PRO A 109 4.76 -1.35 -11.22
N LEU A 110 5.24 -0.20 -11.72
CA LEU A 110 5.21 1.09 -11.04
C LEU A 110 4.24 2.01 -11.77
N GLN A 111 3.16 2.42 -11.11
CA GLN A 111 2.13 3.29 -11.69
C GLN A 111 2.05 4.61 -10.94
N TYR A 112 1.83 5.68 -11.68
CA TYR A 112 1.80 7.05 -11.18
C TYR A 112 0.39 7.64 -11.29
N PHE A 113 -0.09 8.28 -10.23
CA PHE A 113 -1.46 8.77 -10.13
C PHE A 113 -1.45 10.23 -9.65
N ILE A 114 -1.93 11.13 -10.51
CA ILE A 114 -2.03 12.57 -10.23
C ILE A 114 -3.24 12.85 -9.33
N ILE A 115 -3.05 13.71 -8.33
CA ILE A 115 -4.15 14.14 -7.45
C ILE A 115 -5.24 14.84 -8.26
N GLN A 116 -6.49 14.38 -8.07
CA GLN A 116 -7.67 14.86 -8.81
C GLN A 116 -8.27 16.12 -8.17
N THR A 117 -8.04 16.34 -6.87
CA THR A 117 -8.56 17.52 -6.18
C THR A 117 -7.82 18.78 -6.64
N PRO A 118 -8.54 19.78 -7.19
CA PRO A 118 -7.94 21.06 -7.53
C PRO A 118 -7.51 21.79 -6.25
N GLU A 119 -6.27 22.26 -6.22
CA GLU A 119 -5.66 22.96 -5.07
C GLU A 119 -5.79 22.17 -3.75
N PRO A 120 -5.10 21.02 -3.62
CA PRO A 120 -5.12 20.26 -2.38
C PRO A 120 -4.50 21.09 -1.25
N ALA A 121 -5.08 20.96 -0.05
CA ALA A 121 -4.48 21.55 1.14
C ALA A 121 -3.13 20.89 1.46
N ILE A 122 -2.45 21.44 2.45
CA ILE A 122 -1.19 20.89 2.95
C ILE A 122 -1.51 19.83 4.00
N TYR A 123 -0.94 18.63 3.84
CA TYR A 123 -1.16 17.51 4.74
C TYR A 123 0.14 17.02 5.36
N ASN A 124 0.03 16.54 6.60
CA ASN A 124 1.10 15.79 7.27
C ASN A 124 0.83 14.29 7.31
N TYR A 125 -0.43 13.91 7.07
CA TYR A 125 -0.91 12.54 7.10
C TYR A 125 -1.66 12.26 5.81
N VAL A 126 -1.38 11.10 5.21
CA VAL A 126 -2.07 10.62 4.02
C VAL A 126 -2.56 9.21 4.29
N GLU A 127 -3.82 8.95 3.94
CA GLU A 127 -4.42 7.63 4.03
C GLU A 127 -4.68 7.07 2.63
N MET A 128 -4.19 5.86 2.38
CA MET A 128 -4.61 5.05 1.25
C MET A 128 -5.70 4.09 1.70
N LYS A 129 -6.90 4.18 1.12
CA LYS A 129 -7.98 3.21 1.31
C LYS A 129 -8.02 2.28 0.11
N ILE A 130 -7.74 1.00 0.33
CA ILE A 130 -7.84 -0.05 -0.68
C ILE A 130 -9.25 -0.60 -0.63
N LEU A 131 -9.95 -0.55 -1.76
CA LEU A 131 -11.37 -0.90 -1.91
C LEU A 131 -11.56 -2.29 -2.51
N SER A 132 -10.60 -2.75 -3.32
CA SER A 132 -10.64 -4.05 -4.00
C SER A 132 -9.22 -4.53 -4.37
N ASN A 133 -9.13 -5.79 -4.80
CA ASN A 133 -7.94 -6.39 -5.39
C ASN A 133 -8.30 -7.08 -6.72
N HIS A 134 -7.31 -7.70 -7.36
CA HIS A 134 -7.48 -8.40 -8.64
C HIS A 134 -7.95 -9.86 -8.52
N GLY A 135 -8.79 -10.15 -7.52
CA GLY A 135 -9.51 -11.43 -7.39
C GLY A 135 -8.88 -12.45 -6.44
N ASN A 136 -7.89 -12.06 -5.63
CA ASN A 136 -7.42 -12.90 -4.54
C ASN A 136 -8.44 -12.90 -3.39
N LEU A 137 -8.97 -14.07 -3.03
CA LEU A 137 -10.03 -14.20 -2.02
C LEU A 137 -9.51 -14.14 -0.57
N ASP A 138 -8.20 -14.30 -0.37
CA ASP A 138 -7.60 -14.42 0.95
C ASP A 138 -7.02 -13.09 1.47
N TYR A 139 -6.29 -12.37 0.61
CA TYR A 139 -5.59 -11.13 0.96
C TYR A 139 -5.17 -10.28 -0.26
N PRO A 140 -5.13 -8.94 -0.14
CA PRO A 140 -4.36 -8.08 -1.00
C PRO A 140 -2.95 -7.90 -0.43
N CYS A 141 -1.97 -7.62 -1.29
CA CYS A 141 -0.59 -7.36 -0.89
C CYS A 141 -0.06 -6.05 -1.50
N LEU A 142 0.21 -5.07 -0.65
CA LEU A 142 0.78 -3.78 -1.06
C LEU A 142 2.30 -3.81 -0.93
N TYR A 143 3.02 -3.69 -2.05
CA TYR A 143 4.49 -3.64 -2.04
C TYR A 143 5.01 -2.27 -1.67
N ARG A 144 4.63 -1.23 -2.41
CA ARG A 144 5.12 0.11 -2.12
C ARG A 144 4.14 1.21 -2.48
N LEU A 145 3.99 2.15 -1.56
CA LEU A 145 3.30 3.41 -1.75
C LEU A 145 4.30 4.56 -1.57
N ARG A 146 4.31 5.49 -2.52
CA ARG A 146 5.11 6.71 -2.47
C ARG A 146 4.17 7.91 -2.58
N ILE A 147 4.36 8.89 -1.71
CA ILE A 147 3.59 10.14 -1.72
C ILE A 147 4.51 11.24 -2.25
N HIS A 148 4.05 11.98 -3.25
CA HIS A 148 4.79 13.07 -3.89
C HIS A 148 4.06 14.39 -3.67
N GLY A 149 4.81 15.47 -3.56
CA GLY A 149 4.25 16.78 -3.32
C GLY A 149 5.29 17.86 -3.13
N GLU A 150 4.80 19.08 -3.00
CA GLU A 150 5.60 20.27 -2.76
C GLU A 150 5.63 20.58 -1.25
N PRO A 151 6.81 20.84 -0.65
CA PRO A 151 6.91 21.28 0.74
C PRO A 151 6.06 22.52 1.00
N ALA A 152 5.42 22.59 2.17
CA ALA A 152 4.92 23.85 2.67
C ALA A 152 6.12 24.80 2.91
N SER A 153 6.14 25.91 2.18
CA SER A 153 7.08 27.02 2.38
C SER A 153 6.83 27.75 3.69
#